data_AF-C7GY57-F1
#
_entry.id   AF-C7GY57-F1
#
_cell.length_a   1.000
_cell.length_b   1.000
_cell.length_c   1.000
_cell.angle_alpha   90.00
_cell.angle_beta   90.00
_cell.angle_gamma   90.00
#
_symmetry.space_group_name_H-M   'P 1'
#
loop_
_entity.id
_entity.type
_entity.pdbx_description
1 polymer ?
#
loop_
_entity_poly.entity_id
_entity_poly.type
_entity_poly.pdbx_seq_one_letter_code
_entity_poly.pdbx_strand_id
1 'polypeptide(L)'
;MARHFGMALAPWDVMGGGRFQSRKAMEERKKNGEGLRTFVGSPDQTDAEKKISEALSKVAEEHGIESVTAIAIAYVRSKAKKVFPLVGGRKIEHLKQNIEALSIKLTPEQIEYLESIVPFDVGFPTNFIGDDPAVTKKLSILTAMSAKISFD
;
A
#
# COMPACT_ATOMS: atom_id res chain seq x y z
N MET A 1 -14.46 -10.71 -9.72
CA MET A 1 -15.74 -10.08 -9.34
C MET A 1 -15.89 -8.68 -9.95
N ALA A 2 -15.19 -7.62 -9.48
CA ALA A 2 -15.43 -6.23 -9.93
C ALA A 2 -15.44 -6.02 -11.46
N ARG A 3 -14.46 -6.60 -12.17
CA ARG A 3 -14.39 -6.54 -13.65
C ARG A 3 -15.62 -7.15 -14.33
N HIS A 4 -16.12 -8.27 -13.81
CA HIS A 4 -17.28 -8.98 -14.37
C HIS A 4 -18.55 -8.12 -14.28
N PHE A 5 -18.74 -7.42 -13.17
CA PHE A 5 -19.89 -6.53 -12.95
C PHE A 5 -19.66 -5.08 -13.44
N GLY A 6 -18.59 -4.82 -14.19
CA GLY A 6 -18.30 -3.50 -14.75
C GLY A 6 -17.93 -2.41 -13.73
N MET A 7 -17.68 -2.79 -12.46
CA MET A 7 -17.38 -1.89 -11.35
C MET A 7 -15.93 -1.35 -11.42
N ALA A 8 -15.72 -0.19 -10.80
CA ALA A 8 -14.40 0.38 -10.56
C ALA A 8 -13.88 0.02 -9.16
N LEU A 9 -12.55 0.01 -9.01
CA LEU A 9 -11.88 -0.11 -7.71
C LEU A 9 -11.38 1.25 -7.26
N ALA A 10 -11.62 1.60 -6.01
CA ALA A 10 -11.05 2.76 -5.35
C ALA A 10 -10.18 2.31 -4.16
N PRO A 11 -8.97 1.78 -4.42
CA PRO A 11 -8.12 1.26 -3.36
C PRO A 11 -7.66 2.41 -2.45
N TRP A 12 -7.77 2.18 -1.15
CA TRP A 12 -7.22 3.04 -0.11
C TRP A 12 -5.85 2.52 0.31
N ASP A 13 -5.10 3.35 1.04
CA ASP A 13 -3.79 3.01 1.60
C ASP A 13 -2.71 2.58 0.60
N VAL A 14 -2.75 3.14 -0.61
CA VAL A 14 -1.78 2.81 -1.68
C VAL A 14 -0.32 3.18 -1.35
N MET A 15 -0.11 3.95 -0.28
CA MET A 15 1.20 4.35 0.25
C MET A 15 1.60 3.59 1.52
N GLY A 16 0.88 2.52 1.88
CA GLY A 16 1.15 1.71 3.09
C GLY A 16 1.17 2.55 4.36
N GLY A 17 0.14 3.38 4.59
CA GLY A 17 0.05 4.30 5.72
C GLY A 17 0.98 5.52 5.62
N GLY A 18 1.58 5.75 4.44
CA GLY A 18 2.66 6.73 4.27
C GLY A 18 4.03 6.20 4.69
N ARG A 19 4.16 4.88 4.86
CA ARG A 19 5.41 4.22 5.25
C ARG A 19 6.36 3.98 4.09
N PHE A 20 5.88 4.01 2.85
CA PHE A 20 6.76 3.99 1.68
C PHE A 20 7.42 5.36 1.53
N GLN A 21 8.61 5.51 2.08
CA GLN A 21 9.44 6.71 2.03
C GLN A 21 10.83 6.35 1.50
N SER A 22 11.44 7.23 0.71
CA SER A 22 12.83 7.04 0.28
C SER A 22 13.78 7.11 1.47
N ARG A 23 14.98 6.53 1.34
CA ARG A 23 16.01 6.58 2.37
C ARG A 23 16.33 8.01 2.79
N LYS A 24 16.49 8.91 1.82
CA LYS A 24 16.72 10.35 2.05
C LYS A 24 15.61 10.97 2.90
N ALA A 25 14.34 10.71 2.56
CA ALA A 25 13.20 11.22 3.32
C ALA A 25 13.17 10.67 4.76
N MET A 26 13.52 9.40 4.97
CA MET A 26 13.62 8.82 6.31
C MET A 26 14.78 9.40 7.12
N GLU A 27 15.93 9.65 6.52
CA GLU A 27 17.07 10.28 7.17
C GLU A 27 16.78 11.74 7.56
N GLU A 28 16.12 12.51 6.68
CA GLU A 28 15.68 13.88 6.98
C GLU A 28 14.68 13.92 8.13
N ARG A 29 13.69 13.02 8.14
CA ARG A 29 12.74 12.88 9.26
C ARG A 29 13.46 12.60 10.57
N LYS A 30 14.40 11.65 10.59
CA LYS A 30 15.19 11.32 11.78
C LYS A 30 16.00 12.51 12.29
N LYS A 31 16.64 13.28 11.40
CA LYS A 31 17.36 14.51 11.77
C LYS A 31 16.44 15.57 12.40
N ASN A 32 15.20 15.63 11.96
CA ASN A 32 14.19 16.55 12.48
C ASN A 32 13.45 16.00 13.72
N GLY A 33 13.81 14.82 14.22
CA GLY A 33 13.10 14.16 15.32
C GLY A 33 11.67 13.72 14.97
N GLU A 34 11.35 13.60 13.68
CA GLU A 34 10.04 13.17 13.18
C GLU A 34 10.01 11.65 12.93
N GLY A 35 8.96 10.98 13.40
CA GLY A 35 8.65 9.58 13.06
C GLY A 35 7.60 9.43 11.96
N LEU A 36 7.38 8.20 11.51
CA LEU A 36 6.22 7.88 10.67
C LEU A 36 4.92 7.91 11.48
N ARG A 37 3.82 8.23 10.80
CA ARG A 37 2.49 8.15 11.42
C ARG A 37 2.23 6.70 11.79
N THR A 38 1.84 6.49 13.03
CA THR A 38 1.57 5.17 13.58
C THR A 38 0.14 5.14 14.13
N PHE A 39 -0.65 4.17 13.69
CA PHE A 39 -1.92 3.82 14.34
C PHE A 39 -1.69 2.66 15.32
N VAL A 40 -0.91 1.67 14.88
CA VAL A 40 -0.40 0.54 15.67
C VAL A 40 1.04 0.26 15.19
N GLY A 41 1.96 -0.10 16.09
CA GLY A 41 3.32 -0.53 15.74
C GLY A 41 4.42 0.52 15.99
N SER A 42 5.52 0.41 15.24
CA SER A 42 6.73 1.24 15.39
C SER A 42 6.67 2.54 14.57
N PRO A 43 7.25 3.66 15.01
CA PRO A 43 7.38 4.87 14.19
C PRO A 43 8.41 4.74 13.05
N ASP A 44 9.07 3.59 12.88
CA ASP A 44 10.01 3.29 11.81
C ASP A 44 9.43 2.31 10.78
N GLN A 45 10.05 2.26 9.58
CA GLN A 45 9.74 1.27 8.56
C GLN A 45 10.08 -0.16 8.98
N THR A 46 9.21 -1.11 8.66
CA THR A 46 9.55 -2.54 8.71
C THR A 46 10.56 -2.90 7.63
N ASP A 47 11.21 -4.05 7.73
CA ASP A 47 12.19 -4.47 6.71
C ASP A 47 11.54 -4.72 5.34
N ALA A 48 10.28 -5.18 5.31
CA ALA A 48 9.50 -5.28 4.08
C ALA A 48 9.24 -3.90 3.47
N GLU A 49 8.82 -2.92 4.27
CA GLU A 49 8.57 -1.55 3.80
C GLU A 49 9.84 -0.86 3.30
N LYS A 50 11.00 -1.09 3.94
CA LYS A 50 12.29 -0.59 3.44
C LYS A 50 12.61 -1.16 2.06
N LYS A 51 12.49 -2.48 1.89
CA LYS A 51 12.72 -3.14 0.58
C LYS A 51 11.79 -2.61 -0.50
N ILE A 52 10.50 -2.45 -0.18
CA ILE A 52 9.51 -1.87 -1.10
C ILE A 52 9.89 -0.43 -1.45
N SER A 53 10.23 0.40 -0.45
CA SER A 53 10.69 1.78 -0.65
C SER A 53 11.91 1.87 -1.56
N GLU A 54 12.89 0.99 -1.38
CA GLU A 54 14.10 0.94 -2.21
C GLU A 54 13.77 0.55 -3.65
N ALA A 55 12.91 -0.45 -3.85
CA ALA A 55 12.47 -0.83 -5.19
C ALA A 55 11.68 0.28 -5.89
N LEU A 56 10.78 0.95 -5.17
CA LEU A 56 10.06 2.13 -5.68
C LEU A 56 11.03 3.27 -6.03
N SER A 57 12.08 3.47 -5.23
CA SER A 57 13.11 4.50 -5.48
C SER A 57 13.89 4.18 -6.75
N LYS A 58 14.30 2.92 -6.92
CA LYS A 58 14.99 2.47 -8.15
C LYS A 58 14.14 2.71 -9.40
N VAL A 59 12.87 2.33 -9.36
CA VAL A 59 11.96 2.56 -10.51
C VAL A 59 11.71 4.05 -10.71
N ALA A 60 11.66 4.86 -9.65
CA ALA A 60 11.56 6.32 -9.77
C ALA A 60 12.76 6.90 -10.54
N GLU A 61 13.97 6.45 -10.22
CA GLU A 61 15.21 6.85 -10.92
C GLU A 61 15.19 6.48 -12.41
N GLU A 62 14.68 5.29 -12.76
CA GLU A 62 14.51 4.86 -14.16
C GLU A 62 13.55 5.77 -14.96
N HIS A 63 12.59 6.40 -14.28
CA HIS A 63 11.68 7.40 -14.85
C HIS A 63 12.20 8.84 -14.72
N GLY A 64 13.40 9.04 -14.17
CA GLY A 64 14.01 10.37 -13.99
C GLY A 64 13.34 11.23 -12.92
N ILE A 65 12.68 10.62 -11.94
CA ILE A 65 11.99 11.32 -10.85
C ILE A 65 12.44 10.80 -9.47
N GLU A 66 12.20 11.57 -8.41
CA GLU A 66 12.54 11.16 -7.03
C GLU A 66 11.33 10.60 -6.25
N SER A 67 10.13 10.70 -6.83
CA SER A 67 8.87 10.49 -6.12
C SER A 67 8.47 9.01 -6.06
N VAL A 68 8.83 8.34 -4.97
CA VAL A 68 8.32 6.98 -4.66
C VAL A 68 6.79 6.94 -4.58
N THR A 69 6.17 8.04 -4.14
CA THR A 69 4.72 8.24 -4.10
C THR A 69 4.11 8.12 -5.49
N ALA A 70 4.71 8.78 -6.48
CA ALA A 70 4.20 8.76 -7.84
C ALA A 70 4.28 7.35 -8.44
N ILE A 71 5.38 6.63 -8.21
CA ILE A 71 5.55 5.24 -8.66
C ILE A 71 4.54 4.30 -8.00
N ALA A 72 4.34 4.39 -6.68
CA ALA A 72 3.38 3.53 -5.99
C ALA A 72 1.94 3.75 -6.50
N ILE A 73 1.53 5.00 -6.70
CA ILE A 73 0.21 5.32 -7.26
C ILE A 73 0.10 4.81 -8.71
N ALA A 74 1.14 5.01 -9.53
CA ALA A 74 1.17 4.52 -10.91
C ALA A 74 1.09 2.99 -10.99
N TYR A 75 1.77 2.28 -10.09
CA TYR A 75 1.71 0.84 -9.94
C TYR A 75 0.30 0.34 -9.64
N VAL A 76 -0.39 0.92 -8.66
CA VAL A 76 -1.75 0.49 -8.33
C VAL A 76 -2.71 0.79 -9.50
N ARG A 77 -2.54 1.94 -10.17
CA ARG A 77 -3.34 2.31 -11.35
C ARG A 77 -3.14 1.37 -12.54
N SER A 78 -1.95 0.80 -12.71
CA SER A 78 -1.63 -0.06 -13.87
C SER A 78 -2.30 -1.43 -13.82
N LYS A 79 -2.75 -1.88 -12.63
CA LYS A 79 -3.33 -3.24 -12.44
C LYS A 79 -4.59 -3.51 -13.25
N ALA A 80 -5.41 -2.50 -13.50
CA ALA A 80 -6.59 -2.63 -14.35
C ALA A 80 -7.10 -1.27 -14.84
N LYS A 81 -7.91 -1.27 -15.91
CA LYS A 81 -8.44 -0.05 -16.54
C LYS A 81 -9.26 0.87 -15.61
N LYS A 82 -9.96 0.32 -14.62
CA LYS A 82 -10.87 1.07 -13.73
C LYS A 82 -10.38 1.02 -12.28
N VAL A 83 -9.14 1.46 -12.05
CA VAL A 83 -8.55 1.58 -10.71
C VAL A 83 -8.26 3.04 -10.43
N PHE A 84 -8.85 3.58 -9.36
CA PHE A 84 -8.76 4.98 -8.96
C PHE A 84 -8.25 5.07 -7.52
N PRO A 85 -6.91 5.04 -7.32
CA PRO A 85 -6.31 5.16 -6.00
C PRO A 85 -6.82 6.39 -5.24
N LEU A 86 -7.20 6.18 -3.98
CA LEU A 86 -7.48 7.30 -3.08
C LEU A 86 -6.14 7.91 -2.67
N VAL A 87 -5.94 9.17 -3.06
CA VAL A 87 -4.72 9.92 -2.76
C VAL A 87 -4.91 10.79 -1.52
N GLY A 88 -3.83 11.02 -0.79
CA GLY A 88 -3.83 11.85 0.42
C GLY A 88 -2.52 12.61 0.57
N GLY A 89 -2.50 13.58 1.47
CA GLY A 89 -1.32 14.38 1.75
C GLY A 89 -1.61 15.48 2.77
N ARG A 90 -0.56 15.94 3.46
CA ARG A 90 -0.64 17.06 4.42
C ARG A 90 0.17 18.28 3.95
N LYS A 91 0.89 18.14 2.85
CA LYS A 91 1.78 19.16 2.27
C LYS A 91 1.49 19.28 0.78
N ILE A 92 1.77 20.45 0.22
CA ILE A 92 1.54 20.73 -1.21
C ILE A 92 2.39 19.81 -2.08
N GLU A 93 3.59 19.45 -1.61
CA GLU A 93 4.50 18.54 -2.30
C GLU A 93 3.87 17.17 -2.51
N HIS A 94 3.10 16.67 -1.53
CA HIS A 94 2.40 15.39 -1.68
C HIS A 94 1.34 15.48 -2.78
N LEU A 95 0.60 16.59 -2.86
CA LEU A 95 -0.39 16.80 -3.93
C LEU A 95 0.28 16.81 -5.31
N LYS A 96 1.42 17.50 -5.44
CA LYS A 96 2.19 17.53 -6.69
C LYS A 96 2.67 16.13 -7.09
N GLN A 97 3.21 15.36 -6.14
CA GLN A 97 3.62 13.97 -6.37
C GLN A 97 2.45 13.05 -6.76
N ASN A 98 1.27 13.25 -6.16
CA ASN A 98 0.07 12.50 -6.52
C ASN A 98 -0.36 12.78 -7.97
N ILE A 99 -0.24 14.03 -8.42
CA ILE A 99 -0.56 14.43 -9.80
C ILE A 99 0.48 13.88 -10.78
N GLU A 100 1.77 13.92 -10.43
CA GLU A 100 2.88 13.38 -11.23
C GLU A 100 2.68 11.90 -11.56
N ALA A 101 2.02 11.13 -10.68
CA ALA A 101 1.69 9.72 -10.95
C ALA A 101 0.88 9.51 -12.25
N LEU A 102 0.13 10.52 -12.70
CA LEU A 102 -0.71 10.43 -13.91
C LEU A 102 0.14 10.37 -15.18
N SER A 103 1.32 10.99 -15.21
CA SER A 103 2.24 10.97 -16.37
C SER A 103 3.09 9.71 -16.45
N ILE A 104 3.06 8.85 -15.43
CA ILE A 104 3.91 7.66 -15.36
C ILE A 104 3.19 6.45 -15.97
N LYS A 105 3.91 5.75 -16.85
CA LYS A 105 3.51 4.45 -17.40
C LYS A 105 4.62 3.43 -17.13
N LEU A 106 4.37 2.54 -16.17
CA LEU A 106 5.31 1.48 -15.84
C LEU A 106 5.37 0.43 -16.95
N THR A 107 6.57 -0.10 -17.21
CA THR A 107 6.74 -1.23 -18.11
C THR A 107 6.34 -2.55 -17.42
N PRO A 108 6.04 -3.63 -18.18
CA PRO A 108 5.79 -4.94 -17.59
C PRO A 108 6.93 -5.41 -16.68
N GLU A 109 8.18 -5.17 -17.07
CA GLU A 109 9.38 -5.58 -16.34
C GLU A 109 9.50 -4.82 -15.01
N GLN A 110 9.16 -3.53 -15.00
CA GLN A 110 9.12 -2.73 -13.77
C GLN A 110 8.02 -3.21 -12.82
N ILE A 111 6.86 -3.62 -13.35
CA ILE A 111 5.76 -4.16 -12.55
C ILE A 111 6.19 -5.50 -11.93
N GLU A 112 6.75 -6.41 -12.74
CA GLU A 112 7.23 -7.71 -12.28
C GLU A 112 8.34 -7.55 -11.23
N TYR A 113 9.27 -6.61 -11.45
CA TYR A 113 10.29 -6.27 -10.47
C TYR A 113 9.69 -5.82 -9.14
N LEU A 114 8.74 -4.88 -9.15
CA LEU A 114 8.06 -4.40 -7.94
C LEU A 114 7.29 -5.51 -7.21
N GLU A 115 6.68 -6.44 -7.94
CA GLU A 115 5.98 -7.59 -7.37
C GLU A 115 6.92 -8.65 -6.77
N SER A 116 8.17 -8.73 -7.24
CA SER A 116 9.15 -9.72 -6.76
C SER A 116 9.76 -9.40 -5.39
N ILE A 117 9.57 -8.17 -4.88
CA ILE A 117 10.31 -7.65 -3.72
C ILE A 117 9.92 -8.35 -2.40
N VAL A 118 8.65 -8.68 -2.27
CA VAL A 118 8.11 -9.38 -1.10
C VAL A 118 7.21 -10.53 -1.55
N PRO A 119 7.17 -11.64 -0.81
CA PRO A 119 6.23 -12.72 -1.08
C PRO A 119 4.79 -12.21 -1.06
N PHE A 120 3.93 -12.81 -1.90
CA PHE A 120 2.51 -12.52 -1.85
C PHE A 120 1.92 -12.92 -0.50
N ASP A 121 1.24 -11.97 0.14
CA ASP A 121 0.46 -12.16 1.36
C ASP A 121 -1.00 -11.82 1.07
N VAL A 122 -1.92 -12.70 1.44
CA VAL A 122 -3.37 -12.47 1.32
C VAL A 122 -3.79 -11.27 2.16
N GLY A 123 -3.12 -11.04 3.30
CA GLY A 123 -3.25 -9.83 4.09
C GLY A 123 -4.68 -9.49 4.50
N PHE A 124 -5.01 -8.20 4.42
CA PHE A 124 -6.33 -7.66 4.77
C PHE A 124 -7.40 -8.07 3.73
N PRO A 125 -8.64 -8.41 4.14
CA PRO A 125 -9.15 -8.37 5.51
C PRO A 125 -8.90 -9.64 6.32
N THR A 126 -8.39 -10.72 5.72
CA THR A 126 -8.28 -12.03 6.39
C THR A 126 -7.42 -11.98 7.65
N ASN A 127 -6.31 -11.25 7.63
CA ASN A 127 -5.45 -11.05 8.81
C ASN A 127 -6.08 -10.11 9.88
N PHE A 128 -7.23 -9.51 9.60
CA PHE A 128 -7.96 -8.63 10.50
C PHE A 128 -9.24 -9.31 11.03
N ILE A 129 -10.14 -9.74 10.14
CA ILE A 129 -11.43 -10.36 10.50
C ILE A 129 -11.37 -11.88 10.68
N GLY A 130 -10.27 -12.53 10.30
CA GLY A 130 -10.08 -13.98 10.40
C GLY A 130 -10.74 -14.78 9.27
N ASP A 131 -10.61 -16.10 9.35
CA ASP A 131 -11.24 -17.05 8.43
C ASP A 131 -12.75 -17.15 8.66
N ASP A 132 -13.47 -17.64 7.65
CA ASP A 132 -14.92 -17.86 7.73
C ASP A 132 -15.26 -18.85 8.87
N PRO A 133 -16.02 -18.43 9.90
CA PRO A 133 -16.44 -19.32 10.98
C PRO A 133 -17.33 -20.47 10.53
N ALA A 134 -18.08 -20.33 9.43
CA ALA A 134 -18.89 -21.41 8.88
C ALA A 134 -18.01 -22.55 8.35
N VAL A 135 -16.82 -22.22 7.86
CA VAL A 135 -15.83 -23.17 7.34
C VAL A 135 -14.96 -23.73 8.47
N THR A 136 -14.43 -22.87 9.33
CA THR A 136 -13.43 -23.26 10.33
C THR A 136 -14.01 -23.69 11.68
N LYS A 137 -15.30 -23.41 11.92
CA LYS A 137 -15.97 -23.57 13.22
C LYS A 137 -15.25 -22.83 14.37
N LYS A 138 -14.49 -21.79 14.04
CA LYS A 138 -13.77 -20.92 14.99
C LYS A 138 -14.16 -19.48 14.74
N LEU A 139 -14.38 -18.75 15.82
CA LEU A 139 -14.60 -17.30 15.76
C LEU A 139 -13.26 -16.59 15.79
N SER A 140 -13.08 -15.59 14.91
CA SER A 140 -12.02 -14.61 15.08
C SER A 140 -12.31 -13.72 16.30
N ILE A 141 -11.28 -13.04 16.81
CA ILE A 141 -11.41 -12.15 17.98
C ILE A 141 -12.50 -11.09 17.72
N LEU A 142 -12.48 -10.45 16.56
CA LEU A 142 -13.47 -9.42 16.21
C LEU A 142 -14.89 -9.98 16.13
N THR A 143 -15.07 -11.16 15.52
CA THR A 143 -16.40 -11.79 15.44
C THR A 143 -16.89 -12.22 16.82
N ALA A 144 -16.02 -12.79 17.66
CA ALA A 144 -16.36 -13.21 19.03
C ALA A 144 -16.75 -12.03 19.93
N MET A 145 -16.16 -10.85 19.71
CA MET A 145 -16.51 -9.63 20.46
C MET A 145 -17.83 -9.00 20.02
N SER A 146 -18.29 -9.26 18.79
CA SER A 146 -19.45 -8.58 18.20
C SER A 146 -20.72 -9.42 18.20
N ALA A 147 -20.62 -10.76 18.17
CA ALA A 147 -21.77 -11.65 18.18
C ALA A 147 -21.47 -13.01 18.83
N LYS A 148 -22.49 -13.60 19.49
CA LYS A 148 -22.48 -15.00 19.89
C LYS A 148 -23.07 -15.83 18.75
N ILE A 149 -22.22 -16.57 18.04
CA ILE A 149 -22.63 -17.43 16.93
C ILE A 149 -22.68 -18.88 17.43
N SER A 150 -23.84 -19.53 17.28
CA SER A 150 -23.96 -20.98 17.44
C SER A 150 -23.54 -21.64 16.13
N PHE A 151 -22.79 -22.75 16.23
CA PHE A 151 -22.36 -23.54 15.07
C PHE A 151 -23.21 -24.79 14.84
N ASP A 152 -24.24 -24.95 15.69
CA ASP A 152 -25.23 -26.05 15.73
C ASP A 152 -26.44 -25.78 14.82
#